data_AF-A0A1A8XT31-F1
#
_entry.id   AF-A0A1A8XT31-F1
#
_cell.length_a   1.000
_cell.length_b   1.000
_cell.length_c   1.000
_cell.angle_alpha   90.00
_cell.angle_beta   90.00
_cell.angle_gamma   90.00
#
_symmetry.space_group_name_H-M   'P 1'
#
loop_
_entity.id
_entity.type
_entity.pdbx_description
1 polymer ?
#
loop_
_entity_poly.entity_id
_entity_poly.type
_entity_poly.pdbx_seq_one_letter_code
_entity_poly.pdbx_strand_id
1 'polypeptide(L)' 'MKRQLQRYVGRIVRLNKRAYQGIKAKAIRRDHALENCFVVAGISLGVQLICYGANSRIVVDIADVSLV' A
#
# COMPACT_ATOMS: atom_id res chain seq x y z
N MET A 1 16.78 -0.52 9.59
CA MET A 1 15.57 -0.34 8.76
C MET A 1 14.70 -1.59 8.62
N LYS A 2 15.23 -2.76 8.21
CA LYS A 2 14.43 -3.98 7.97
C LYS A 2 13.49 -4.38 9.13
N ARG A 3 13.97 -4.36 10.38
CA ARG A 3 13.14 -4.70 11.57
C ARG A 3 11.99 -3.73 11.82
N GLN A 4 12.16 -2.44 11.52
CA GLN A 4 11.09 -1.45 11.67
C GLN A 4 9.99 -1.62 10.61
N LEU A 5 10.35 -2.08 9.40
CA LEU A 5 9.41 -2.38 8.33
C LEU A 5 8.64 -3.69 8.58
N GLN A 6 9.26 -4.67 9.24
CA GLN A 6 8.61 -5.94 9.57
C GLN A 6 7.35 -5.76 10.43
N ARG A 7 7.28 -4.72 11.26
CA ARG A 7 6.07 -4.45 12.08
C ARG A 7 4.81 -4.15 11.26
N TYR A 8 4.98 -3.78 9.99
CA TYR A 8 3.88 -3.50 9.07
C TYR A 8 3.33 -4.77 8.44
N VAL A 9 4.14 -5.83 8.29
CA VAL A 9 3.71 -7.07 7.62
C VAL A 9 2.52 -7.68 8.37
N GLY A 10 1.49 -8.05 7.63
CA GLY A 10 0.22 -8.55 8.15
C GLY A 10 -0.75 -7.47 8.63
N ARG A 11 -0.35 -6.18 8.65
CA ARG A 11 -1.22 -5.08 9.09
C ARG A 11 -1.93 -4.39 7.92
N ILE A 12 -3.08 -3.81 8.25
CA ILE A 12 -3.80 -2.91 7.35
C ILE A 12 -3.15 -1.53 7.41
N VAL A 13 -2.89 -0.96 6.24
CA VAL A 13 -2.40 0.40 6.07
C VAL A 13 -3.33 1.17 5.15
N ARG A 14 -3.37 2.48 5.36
CA ARG A 14 -3.94 3.45 4.43
C ARG A 14 -2.80 4.22 3.77
N LEU A 15 -3.03 4.64 2.54
CA LEU A 15 -2.11 5.53 1.84
C LEU A 15 -2.47 6.98 2.14
N ASN A 16 -1.46 7.84 2.15
CA ASN A 16 -1.69 9.28 2.17
C ASN A 16 -2.46 9.71 0.91
N LYS A 17 -3.03 10.92 0.94
CA LYS A 17 -3.87 11.43 -0.15
C LYS A 17 -3.17 11.41 -1.51
N ARG A 18 -1.90 11.77 -1.58
CA ARG A 18 -1.14 11.87 -2.83
C ARG A 18 -0.91 10.48 -3.45
N ALA A 19 -0.38 9.54 -2.67
CA ALA A 19 -0.13 8.17 -3.11
C ALA A 19 -1.42 7.46 -3.49
N TYR A 20 -2.48 7.65 -2.69
CA TYR A 20 -3.79 7.07 -2.98
C TYR A 20 -4.38 7.58 -4.30
N GLN A 21 -4.34 8.88 -4.55
CA GLN A 21 -4.85 9.47 -5.80
C GLN A 21 -4.08 8.96 -7.02
N GLY A 22 -2.76 8.80 -6.90
CA GLY A 22 -1.93 8.23 -7.97
C GLY A 22 -2.32 6.80 -8.35
N ILE A 23 -2.71 5.97 -7.37
CA ILE A 23 -3.15 4.59 -7.62
C ILE A 23 -4.62 4.58 -8.07
N LYS A 24 -5.49 5.39 -7.46
CA LYS A 24 -6.89 5.50 -7.84
C LYS A 24 -7.04 5.92 -9.31
N ALA A 25 -6.25 6.87 -9.79
CA ALA A 25 -6.24 7.28 -11.20
C ALA A 25 -5.89 6.12 -12.16
N LYS A 26 -5.04 5.17 -11.72
CA LYS A 26 -4.71 3.96 -12.48
C LYS A 26 -5.81 2.90 -12.38
N ALA A 27 -6.46 2.78 -11.23
CA ALA A 27 -7.52 1.81 -10.97
C ALA A 27 -8.85 2.17 -11.65
N ILE A 28 -9.21 3.46 -11.73
CA ILE A 28 -10.40 3.95 -12.46
C ILE A 28 -10.37 3.52 -13.92
N ARG A 29 -9.19 3.48 -14.56
CA ARG A 29 -9.04 2.99 -15.94
C ARG A 29 -9.40 1.51 -16.12
N ARG A 30 -9.55 0.76 -15.02
CA ARG A 30 -9.85 -0.67 -15.00
C ARG A 30 -11.24 -0.95 -14.42
N ASP A 31 -12.06 0.08 -14.20
CA ASP A 31 -13.42 -0.02 -13.66
C ASP A 31 -13.51 -0.72 -12.29
N HIS A 32 -12.44 -0.63 -11.50
CA HIS A 32 -12.40 -1.21 -10.16
C HIS A 32 -12.58 -0.11 -9.10
N ALA A 33 -13.59 -0.29 -8.23
CA ALA A 33 -13.71 0.49 -7.01
C ALA A 33 -12.53 0.17 -6.08
N LEU A 34 -11.62 1.14 -5.94
CA LEU A 34 -10.49 1.04 -5.02
C LEU A 34 -10.88 1.68 -3.69
N GLU A 35 -10.71 0.95 -2.60
CA GLU A 35 -10.77 1.48 -1.24
C GLU A 35 -9.35 1.80 -0.74
N ASN A 36 -9.20 2.79 0.12
CA ASN A 36 -7.90 3.15 0.70
C ASN A 36 -7.54 2.27 1.91
N CYS A 37 -7.59 0.95 1.73
CA CYS A 37 -7.28 -0.04 2.75
C CYS A 37 -6.51 -1.18 2.11
N PHE A 38 -5.27 -1.39 2.56
CA PHE A 38 -4.40 -2.41 1.98
C PHE A 38 -3.71 -3.22 3.07
N VAL A 39 -3.62 -4.53 2.90
CA VAL A 39 -2.84 -5.41 3.78
C VAL A 39 -1.41 -5.48 3.27
N VAL A 40 -0.44 -5.27 4.17
CA VAL A 40 0.98 -5.40 3.83
C VAL A 40 1.35 -6.88 3.83
N ALA A 41 1.69 -7.43 2.66
CA ALA A 41 2.09 -8.83 2.51
C ALA A 41 3.60 -9.04 2.62
N GLY A 42 4.40 -8.00 2.43
CA GLY A 42 5.86 -8.16 2.50
C GLY A 42 6.62 -6.86 2.28
N ILE A 43 7.94 -6.99 2.28
CA ILE A 43 8.88 -5.88 2.09
C ILE A 43 9.60 -6.11 0.76
N SER A 44 9.57 -5.12 -0.13
CA SER A 44 10.34 -5.11 -1.38
C SER A 44 11.59 -4.25 -1.22
N LEU A 45 12.71 -4.72 -1.78
CA LEU A 45 13.98 -3.98 -1.84
C LEU A 45 14.49 -3.40 -0.49
N GLY A 46 13.99 -3.93 0.64
CA GLY A 46 14.36 -3.51 2.00
C GLY A 46 13.80 -2.17 2.48
N VAL A 47 13.10 -1.40 1.65
CA VAL A 47 12.59 -0.06 1.98
C VAL A 47 11.13 0.17 1.59
N GLN A 48 10.55 -0.69 0.75
CA GLN A 48 9.19 -0.54 0.25
C GLN A 48 8.29 -1.65 0.80
N LEU A 49 7.00 -1.40 0.83
CA LEU A 49 5.99 -2.35 1.25
C LEU A 49 5.23 -2.87 0.03
N ILE A 50 5.02 -4.19 0.00
CA ILE A 50 4.11 -4.83 -0.96
C ILE A 50 2.76 -4.91 -0.26
N CYS A 51 1.75 -4.25 -0.83
CA CYS A 51 0.41 -4.21 -0.25
C CYS A 51 -0.63 -4.76 -1.24
N TYR A 52 -1.68 -5.38 -0.70
CA TYR A 52 -2.82 -5.91 -1.46
C TYR A 52 -4.13 -5.28 -0.99
N GLY A 53 -5.00 -4.95 -1.94
CA GLY A 53 -6.34 -4.43 -1.69
C GLY A 53 -7.13 -4.32 -3.00
N ALA A 54 -8.44 -4.53 -2.97
CA ALA A 54 -9.33 -4.48 -4.14
C ALA A 54 -8.77 -5.19 -5.40
N ASN A 55 -8.33 -6.45 -5.24
CA ASN A 55 -7.69 -7.26 -6.30
C ASN A 55 -6.46 -6.63 -6.96
N SER A 56 -5.82 -5.67 -6.30
CA SER A 56 -4.64 -4.96 -6.79
C SER A 56 -3.44 -5.20 -5.89
N ARG A 57 -2.29 -5.46 -6.50
CA ARG A 57 -0.98 -5.44 -5.84
C ARG A 57 -0.33 -4.09 -6.09
N ILE A 58 0.08 -3.43 -5.02
CA ILE A 58 0.81 -2.16 -5.08
C ILE A 58 2.14 -2.26 -4.33
N VAL A 59 3.10 -1.45 -4.74
CA VAL A 59 4.36 -1.26 -4.04
C VAL A 59 4.42 0.21 -3.64
N VAL A 60 4.60 0.48 -2.34
CA VAL A 60 4.57 1.84 -1.79
C VAL A 60 5.72 2.05 -0.82
N ASP A 61 6.17 3.29 -0.72
CA ASP A 61 7.18 3.69 0.25
C ASP A 61 6.57 3.83 1.64
N ILE A 62 7.37 3.60 2.69
CA ILE A 62 6.90 3.72 4.07
C ILE A 62 6.43 5.14 4.42
N ALA A 63 6.98 6.15 3.74
CA ALA A 63 6.58 7.55 3.94
C ALA A 63 5.14 7.82 3.46
N ASP A 64 4.60 6.95 2.60
CA ASP A 64 3.27 7.10 2.02
C ASP A 64 2.17 6.34 2.75
N VAL A 65 2.51 5.57 3.79
CA VAL A 65 1.57 4.71 4.54
C VAL A 65 1.33 5.19 5.96
N SER A 66 0.10 4.99 6.42
CA SER A 66 -0.30 5.13 7.82
C SER A 66 -0.92 3.82 8.29
N LEU A 67 -0.54 3.36 9.49
CA LEU A 67 -1.19 2.21 10.12
C LEU A 67 -2.62 2.60 10.51
N VAL A 68 -3.56 1.67 10.34
CA VAL A 68 -4.92 1.78 10.89
C VAL A 68 -4.91 1.34 12.35
#